data_AF-A0A5P8N3M5-F1
#
_entry.id   AF-A0A5P8N3M5-F1
#
_cell.length_a   1.000
_cell.length_b   1.000
_cell.length_c   1.000
_cell.angle_alpha   90.00
_cell.angle_beta   90.00
_cell.angle_gamma   90.00
#
_symmetry.space_group_name_H-M   'P 1'
#
loop_
_entity.id
_entity.type
_entity.pdbx_description
1 polymer ?
#
loop_
_entity_poly.entity_id
_entity_poly.type
_entity_poly.pdbx_seq_one_letter_code
_entity_poly.pdbx_strand_id
1 'polypeptide(L)' 'MMQTGLPVNGFPPLAGLPLFDWRPPAIPSRPSPRASRALEIARATGLPLGVVIVHMQAAGLGLEG' A
#
# COMPACT_ATOMS: atom_id res chain seq x y z
N MET A 1 -40.79 32.05 7.00
CA MET A 1 -39.32 31.96 7.04
C MET A 1 -38.96 31.31 8.36
N MET A 2 -38.41 30.09 8.30
CA MET A 2 -38.12 29.27 9.48
C MET A 2 -36.67 29.46 9.92
N GLN A 3 -36.43 29.71 11.20
CA GLN A 3 -35.12 29.58 11.83
C GLN A 3 -35.30 28.94 13.21
N THR A 4 -35.40 27.62 13.24
CA THR A 4 -35.29 26.81 14.46
C THR A 4 -33.84 26.33 14.59
N GLY A 5 -33.00 27.13 15.25
CA GLY A 5 -31.65 26.72 15.63
C GLY A 5 -31.70 25.87 16.90
N LEU A 6 -31.63 24.55 16.76
CA LEU A 6 -31.41 23.65 17.89
C LEU A 6 -29.98 23.84 18.44
N PRO A 7 -29.78 23.93 19.77
CA PRO A 7 -28.44 23.92 20.34
C PRO A 7 -27.87 22.50 20.26
N VAL A 8 -26.90 22.27 19.37
CA VAL A 8 -26.14 21.01 19.30
C VAL A 8 -25.13 20.97 20.45
N ASN A 9 -25.62 20.75 21.67
CA ASN A 9 -24.82 20.25 22.79
C ASN A 9 -24.82 18.72 22.70
N GLY A 10 -23.72 18.09 22.27
CA GLY A 10 -23.67 16.62 22.33
C GLY A 10 -22.60 15.89 21.54
N PHE A 11 -21.51 16.52 21.13
CA PHE A 11 -20.32 15.75 20.72
C PHE A 11 -19.15 16.14 21.63
N PRO A 12 -18.64 15.24 22.49
CA PRO A 12 -17.34 15.48 23.08
C PRO A 12 -16.33 15.62 21.93
N PRO A 13 -15.40 16.60 21.96
CA PRO A 13 -14.32 16.62 21.00
C PRO A 13 -13.62 15.27 21.11
N LEU A 14 -13.39 14.60 19.97
CA LEU A 14 -12.65 13.35 19.83
C LEU A 14 -11.16 13.54 20.21
N ALA A 15 -10.91 14.08 21.40
CA ALA A 15 -9.61 14.27 22.00
C ALA A 15 -9.14 12.90 22.50
N GLY A 16 -8.26 12.26 21.73
CA GLY A 16 -7.40 11.20 22.25
C GLY A 16 -7.54 9.82 21.61
N LEU A 17 -8.26 9.65 20.51
CA LEU A 17 -7.99 8.47 19.67
C LEU A 17 -6.67 8.75 18.93
N PRO A 18 -5.62 7.92 19.07
CA PRO A 18 -4.51 8.00 18.14
C PRO A 18 -5.12 7.73 16.76
N LEU A 19 -5.31 8.79 15.98
CA LEU A 19 -5.38 8.67 14.53
C LEU A 19 -4.19 7.78 14.20
N PHE A 20 -4.44 6.55 13.76
CA PHE A 20 -3.39 5.62 13.43
C PHE A 20 -2.42 6.38 12.54
N ASP A 21 -1.24 6.71 13.08
CA ASP A 21 -0.15 7.40 12.40
C ASP A 21 0.47 6.38 11.43
N TRP A 22 -0.34 5.91 10.48
CA TRP A 22 0.08 5.04 9.42
C TRP A 22 0.97 5.87 8.52
N ARG A 23 2.27 5.82 8.80
CA ARG A 23 3.29 6.26 7.88
C ARG A 23 3.54 5.09 6.93
N PRO A 24 3.32 5.24 5.61
CA PRO A 24 3.78 4.21 4.69
C PRO A 24 5.26 3.97 4.98
N PRO A 25 5.70 2.71 5.13
CA PRO A 25 7.11 2.41 5.31
C PRO A 25 7.86 3.13 4.19
N ALA A 26 8.92 3.85 4.55
CA ALA A 26 9.70 4.65 3.63
C ALA A 26 9.95 3.81 2.38
N ILE A 27 9.40 4.26 1.24
CA ILE A 27 9.48 3.53 -0.03
C ILE A 27 10.96 3.25 -0.24
N PRO A 28 11.41 1.98 -0.26
CA PRO A 28 12.81 1.70 -0.48
C PRO A 28 13.17 2.36 -1.81
N SER A 29 14.11 3.32 -1.73
CA SER A 29 14.53 4.15 -2.87
C SER A 29 15.12 3.31 -4.00
N ARG A 30 15.44 2.05 -3.72
CA ARG A 30 15.91 1.08 -4.69
C ARG A 30 15.03 -0.18 -4.68
N PRO A 31 14.44 -0.57 -5.83
CA PRO A 31 13.80 -1.87 -5.95
C PRO A 31 14.81 -2.98 -5.66
N SER A 32 14.38 -4.03 -4.98
CA SER A 32 15.22 -5.22 -4.77
C SER A 32 15.65 -5.80 -6.12
N PRO A 33 16.82 -6.47 -6.22
CA PRO A 33 17.25 -7.12 -7.45
C PRO A 33 16.17 -8.05 -8.05
N ARG A 34 15.43 -8.73 -7.16
CA ARG A 34 14.28 -9.56 -7.53
C ARG A 34 13.15 -8.74 -8.18
N ALA A 35 12.79 -7.59 -7.60
CA ALA A 35 11.75 -6.72 -8.14
C ALA A 35 12.15 -6.14 -9.50
N SER A 36 13.41 -5.75 -9.68
CA SER A 36 13.94 -5.28 -10.96
C SER A 36 13.86 -6.35 -12.04
N ARG A 37 14.25 -7.59 -11.72
CA ARG A 37 14.18 -8.73 -12.65
C ARG A 37 12.74 -9.11 -12.99
N ALA A 38 11.83 -9.08 -12.02
CA ALA A 38 10.41 -9.33 -12.25
C ALA A 38 9.80 -8.28 -13.18
N LEU A 39 10.17 -7.00 -13.03
CA LEU A 39 9.76 -5.92 -13.92
C LEU A 39 10.28 -6.10 -15.35
N GLU A 40 11.53 -6.53 -15.51
CA GLU A 40 12.13 -6.80 -16.82
C GLU A 40 11.39 -7.94 -17.53
N ILE A 41 11.15 -9.05 -16.84
CA ILE A 41 10.41 -10.20 -17.39
C ILE A 41 8.97 -9.80 -17.75
N ALA A 42 8.30 -9.02 -16.90
CA ALA A 42 6.95 -8.53 -17.17
C ALA A 42 6.91 -7.67 -18.45
N ARG A 43 7.90 -6.79 -18.64
CA ARG A 43 8.02 -5.98 -19.86
C ARG A 43 8.31 -6.82 -21.11
N ALA A 44 9.18 -7.82 -20.99
CA ALA A 44 9.55 -8.68 -22.10
C ALA A 44 8.42 -9.63 -22.54
N THR A 45 7.61 -10.11 -21.60
CA THR A 45 6.54 -11.09 -21.85
C THR A 45 5.16 -10.47 -22.05
N GLY A 46 4.97 -9.21 -21.66
CA GLY A 46 3.67 -8.56 -21.62
C GLY A 46 2.74 -9.10 -20.51
N LEU A 47 3.25 -9.97 -19.64
CA LEU A 47 2.46 -10.53 -18.54
C LEU A 47 2.35 -9.54 -17.37
N PRO A 48 1.22 -9.55 -16.63
CA PRO A 48 1.10 -8.75 -15.41
C PRO A 48 2.21 -9.09 -14.41
N LEU A 49 2.78 -8.05 -13.77
CA LEU A 49 3.87 -8.22 -12.81
C LEU A 49 3.54 -9.23 -11.69
N GLY A 50 2.30 -9.24 -11.21
CA GLY A 50 1.84 -10.20 -10.21
C GLY A 50 1.96 -11.65 -10.68
N VAL A 51 1.65 -11.94 -11.95
CA VAL A 51 1.79 -13.30 -12.54
C VAL A 51 3.26 -13.70 -12.56
N VAL A 52 4.15 -12.80 -12.99
CA VAL A 52 5.59 -13.05 -13.03
C VAL A 52 6.14 -13.33 -11.63
N ILE A 53 5.77 -12.54 -10.63
CA ILE A 53 6.23 -12.72 -9.24
C ILE A 53 5.83 -14.09 -8.70
N VAL A 54 4.59 -14.53 -8.92
CA VAL A 54 4.09 -15.83 -8.48
C VAL A 54 4.88 -16.97 -9.14
N HIS A 55 5.13 -16.88 -10.44
CA HIS A 55 5.88 -17.91 -11.18
C HIS A 55 7.36 -17.94 -10.76
N MET A 56 7.98 -16.78 -10.56
CA MET A 56 9.34 -16.71 -10.02
C MET A 56 9.42 -17.37 -8.64
N GLN A 57 8.44 -17.12 -7.77
CA GLN A 57 8.38 -17.76 -6.45
C GLN A 57 8.18 -19.28 -6.54
N ALA A 58 7.28 -19.76 -7.40
CA ALA A 58 7.06 -21.19 -7.63
C ALA A 58 8.32 -21.89 -8.18
N ALA A 59 9.10 -21.19 -9.00
CA ALA A 59 10.37 -21.68 -9.53
C ALA A 59 11.55 -21.56 -8.54
N GLY A 60 11.32 -21.06 -7.32
CA GLY A 60 12.38 -20.81 -6.34
C GLY A 60 13.31 -19.65 -6.70
N LEU A 61 12.96 -18.84 -7.71
CA LEU A 61 13.76 -17.71 -8.16
C LEU A 61 13.59 -16.50 -7.21
N GLY A 62 14.70 -16.05 -6.62
CA GLY A 62 14.72 -14.89 -5.74
C GLY A 62 14.61 -15.21 -4.24
N LEU A 63 15.02 -16.42 -3.84
CA LEU A 63 15.29 -16.82 -2.46
C LEU A 63 16.78 -16.77 -2.09
N GLU A 64 17.65 -16.32 -3.00
CA GLU A 64 19.11 -16.30 -2.79
C GLU A 64 19.59 -15.07 -2.01
N GLY A 65 18.87 -14.71 -0.95
CA GLY A 65 19.25 -13.65 -0.01
C GLY A 65 19.91 -14.23 1.23
#